data_AF-A0AAE2JKY9-F1
#
_entry.id   AF-A0AAE2JKY9-F1
#
_cell.length_a   1.000
_cell.length_b   1.000
_cell.length_c   1.000
_cell.angle_alpha   90.00
_cell.angle_beta   90.00
_cell.angle_gamma   90.00
#
_symmetry.space_group_name_H-M   'P 1'
#
loop_
_entity.id
_entity.type
_entity.pdbx_description
1 polymer ?
#
loop_
_entity_poly.entity_id
_entity_poly.type
_entity_poly.pdbx_seq_one_letter_code
_entity_poly.pdbx_strand_id
1 'polypeptide(L)'
;MLSTYLSNHKAQLLAISEAQYCPFTCVGFIKTLKTKLLEACWLTAKKNNVPQKFSQPDLVQLITFLQSDPNIDSTAQACVEVMANLPQNINLAFINALMNEPTLHSLTKLIIYKVLLQQHSLNLIAYIDLKTLCFALTTDKESLEHLQPALEQNLLISSQAKNTEVINTFKHLCNAGLINSPLMSLFLLSLSWEQVNVVGNHASNTLTVDQTMQVLLQSSFAKLIPLANTFLNKVEEPHTIIALIRRLLGDKLDLLVSFETQLQAWQGDELSCSEFKRQLHTNWPKFEGELSSSRLIAGKALNTKLNAIEMSAMDSYSQAVFNLYNYYQHANAKKLAAEAVL
;
A
#
# COMPACT_ATOMS: atom_id res chain seq x y z
N MET A 1 -9.02 14.48 22.55
CA MET A 1 -9.53 13.52 21.54
C MET A 1 -8.76 12.20 21.52
N LEU A 2 -7.42 12.18 21.42
CA LEU A 2 -6.64 10.92 21.36
C LEU A 2 -6.97 9.93 22.49
N SER A 3 -6.94 10.37 23.74
CA SER A 3 -7.30 9.54 24.90
C SER A 3 -8.74 9.01 24.83
N THR A 4 -9.69 9.79 24.29
CA THR A 4 -11.08 9.38 24.11
C THR A 4 -11.19 8.24 23.09
N TYR A 5 -10.47 8.32 21.98
CA TYR A 5 -10.40 7.24 20.99
C TYR A 5 -9.85 5.95 21.60
N LEU A 6 -8.71 6.03 22.27
CA LEU A 6 -8.04 4.85 22.83
C LEU A 6 -8.82 4.21 23.98
N SER A 7 -9.46 5.01 24.83
CA SER A 7 -10.16 4.49 26.01
C SER A 7 -11.56 3.95 25.71
N ASN A 8 -12.26 4.48 24.69
CA ASN A 8 -13.68 4.18 24.46
C ASN A 8 -13.97 3.53 23.11
N HIS A 9 -13.07 3.65 22.13
CA HIS A 9 -13.35 3.26 20.74
C HIS A 9 -12.26 2.37 20.12
N LYS A 10 -11.53 1.63 20.97
CA LYS A 10 -10.42 0.74 20.53
C LYS A 10 -10.86 -0.30 19.50
N ALA A 11 -12.03 -0.93 19.70
CA ALA A 11 -12.55 -1.94 18.78
C ALA A 11 -12.83 -1.36 17.38
N GLN A 12 -13.42 -0.16 17.32
CA GLN A 12 -13.69 0.54 16.07
C GLN A 12 -12.40 0.96 15.34
N LEU A 13 -11.38 1.38 16.09
CA LEU A 13 -10.05 1.67 15.53
C LEU A 13 -9.42 0.43 14.91
N LEU A 14 -9.48 -0.73 15.59
CA LEU A 14 -8.96 -1.98 15.07
C LEU A 14 -9.72 -2.43 13.82
N ALA A 15 -11.06 -2.35 13.83
CA ALA A 15 -11.87 -2.68 12.66
C ALA A 15 -11.55 -1.80 11.44
N ILE A 16 -11.31 -0.50 11.65
CA ILE A 16 -10.86 0.40 10.57
C ILE A 16 -9.47 -0.01 10.09
N SER A 17 -8.55 -0.28 11.01
CA SER A 17 -7.18 -0.69 10.70
C SER A 17 -7.20 -1.97 9.83
N GLU A 18 -7.87 -3.03 10.27
CA GLU A 18 -8.00 -4.30 9.53
C GLU A 18 -8.63 -4.10 8.15
N ALA A 19 -9.70 -3.29 8.07
CA ALA A 19 -10.34 -2.94 6.81
C ALA A 19 -9.37 -2.26 5.82
N GLN A 20 -8.43 -1.43 6.30
CA GLN A 20 -7.43 -0.77 5.44
C GLN A 20 -6.42 -1.74 4.82
N TYR A 21 -6.13 -2.89 5.45
CA TYR A 21 -5.21 -3.89 4.87
C TYR A 21 -5.93 -4.90 3.97
N CYS A 22 -7.25 -5.01 4.09
CA CYS A 22 -8.06 -5.99 3.37
C CYS A 22 -8.19 -5.64 1.86
N PRO A 23 -7.75 -6.52 0.94
CA PRO A 23 -7.86 -6.27 -0.51
C PRO A 23 -9.30 -6.35 -1.05
N PHE A 24 -10.25 -6.83 -0.22
CA PHE A 24 -11.68 -6.92 -0.56
C PHE A 24 -12.51 -5.78 0.01
N THR A 25 -11.88 -4.84 0.72
CA THR A 25 -12.58 -3.71 1.33
C THR A 25 -12.22 -2.42 0.59
N CYS A 26 -13.24 -1.72 0.08
CA CYS A 26 -13.03 -0.47 -0.62
C CYS A 26 -12.81 0.72 0.33
N VAL A 27 -12.07 1.72 -0.14
CA VAL A 27 -11.82 2.98 0.58
C VAL A 27 -13.13 3.70 0.95
N GLY A 28 -14.15 3.59 0.10
CA GLY A 28 -15.49 4.13 0.38
C GLY A 28 -16.12 3.55 1.65
N PHE A 29 -16.00 2.24 1.88
CA PHE A 29 -16.51 1.60 3.10
C PHE A 29 -15.70 2.03 4.33
N ILE A 30 -14.36 2.08 4.21
CA ILE A 30 -13.48 2.56 5.28
C ILE A 30 -13.84 3.99 5.68
N LYS A 31 -14.16 4.86 4.72
CA LYS A 31 -14.63 6.23 4.98
C LYS A 31 -15.89 6.22 5.85
N THR A 32 -16.86 5.37 5.54
CA THR A 32 -18.08 5.23 6.35
C THR A 32 -17.77 4.81 7.78
N LEU A 33 -16.85 3.87 8.00
CA LEU A 33 -16.41 3.47 9.34
C LEU A 33 -15.77 4.64 10.11
N LYS A 34 -14.88 5.39 9.46
CA LYS A 34 -14.23 6.56 10.05
C LYS A 34 -15.22 7.66 10.43
N THR A 35 -16.20 7.96 9.56
CA THR A 35 -17.25 8.94 9.86
C THR A 35 -18.07 8.51 11.08
N LYS A 36 -18.50 7.24 11.14
CA LYS A 36 -19.23 6.71 12.31
C LYS A 36 -18.41 6.80 13.60
N LEU A 37 -17.12 6.49 13.52
CA LEU A 37 -16.21 6.61 14.66
C LEU A 37 -16.08 8.07 15.13
N LEU A 38 -15.91 9.01 14.21
CA LEU A 38 -15.82 10.44 14.54
C LEU A 38 -17.08 10.92 15.27
N GLU A 39 -18.26 10.57 14.75
CA GLU A 39 -19.55 10.88 15.36
C GLU A 39 -19.68 10.28 16.77
N ALA A 40 -19.35 8.99 16.92
CA ALA A 40 -19.39 8.30 18.22
C ALA A 40 -18.42 8.94 19.24
N CYS A 41 -17.24 9.36 18.79
CA CYS A 41 -16.25 10.03 19.61
C CYS A 41 -16.74 11.40 20.08
N TRP A 42 -17.38 12.18 19.19
CA TRP A 42 -18.00 13.45 19.54
C TRP A 42 -19.14 13.31 20.54
N LEU A 43 -20.02 12.33 20.35
CA LEU A 43 -21.11 12.04 21.29
C LEU A 43 -20.58 11.65 22.67
N THR A 44 -19.52 10.84 22.72
CA THR A 44 -18.86 10.44 23.97
C THR A 44 -18.24 11.64 24.69
N ALA A 45 -17.50 12.47 23.95
CA ALA A 45 -16.88 13.69 24.49
C ALA A 45 -17.95 14.65 25.03
N LYS A 46 -19.06 14.82 24.31
CA LYS A 46 -20.20 15.64 24.75
C LYS A 46 -20.82 15.10 26.04
N LYS A 47 -21.08 13.78 26.11
CA LYS A 47 -21.66 13.13 27.29
C LYS A 47 -20.78 13.30 28.53
N ASN A 48 -19.46 13.27 28.35
CA ASN A 48 -18.49 13.36 29.43
C ASN A 48 -18.04 14.80 29.75
N ASN A 49 -18.65 15.83 29.13
CA ASN A 49 -18.24 17.23 29.26
C ASN A 49 -16.75 17.48 28.95
N VAL A 50 -16.17 16.71 28.03
CA VAL A 50 -14.77 16.84 27.62
C VAL A 50 -14.68 17.76 26.40
N PRO A 51 -13.73 18.72 26.35
CA PRO A 51 -13.52 19.57 25.18
C PRO A 51 -13.31 18.78 23.89
N GLN A 52 -14.08 19.10 22.86
CA GLN A 52 -14.02 18.48 21.52
C GLN A 52 -12.93 19.10 20.64
N LYS A 53 -11.70 19.19 21.15
CA LYS A 53 -10.58 19.79 20.40
C LYS A 53 -9.60 18.74 19.94
N PHE A 54 -9.33 18.72 18.64
CA PHE A 54 -8.18 18.01 18.09
C PHE A 54 -6.92 18.84 18.34
N SER A 55 -5.92 18.18 18.87
CA SER A 55 -4.57 18.73 19.08
C SER A 55 -3.57 17.69 18.60
N GLN A 56 -2.39 18.17 18.20
CA GLN A 56 -1.27 17.28 17.90
C GLN A 56 -1.05 16.31 19.08
N PRO A 57 -0.88 15.00 18.83
CA PRO A 57 -0.48 14.06 19.87
C PRO A 57 0.84 14.46 20.52
N ASP A 58 0.90 14.36 21.84
CA ASP A 58 2.11 14.59 22.61
C ASP A 58 2.99 13.33 22.66
N LEU A 59 4.29 13.46 22.43
CA LEU A 59 5.20 12.30 22.35
C LEU A 59 5.34 11.58 23.69
N VAL A 60 5.42 12.31 24.81
CA VAL A 60 5.52 11.72 26.15
C VAL A 60 4.24 10.95 26.49
N GLN A 61 3.08 11.50 26.10
CA GLN A 61 1.80 10.83 26.23
C GLN A 61 1.76 9.53 25.41
N LEU A 62 2.26 9.53 24.17
CA LEU A 62 2.32 8.32 23.34
C LEU A 62 3.22 7.24 23.94
N ILE A 63 4.40 7.62 24.45
CA ILE A 63 5.31 6.71 25.15
C ILE A 63 4.59 6.09 26.36
N THR A 64 3.90 6.92 27.15
CA THR A 64 3.14 6.47 28.32
C THR A 64 2.02 5.50 27.93
N PHE A 65 1.29 5.78 26.85
CA PHE A 65 0.23 4.90 26.37
C PHE A 65 0.79 3.54 25.94
N LEU A 66 1.87 3.51 25.16
CA LEU A 66 2.48 2.26 24.69
C LEU A 66 3.08 1.42 25.83
N GLN A 67 3.53 2.06 26.91
CA GLN A 67 3.95 1.35 28.12
C GLN A 67 2.77 0.70 28.86
N SER A 68 1.60 1.37 28.86
CA SER A 68 0.40 0.88 29.54
C SER A 68 -0.40 -0.16 28.74
N ASP A 69 -0.36 -0.06 27.40
CA ASP A 69 -1.08 -0.92 26.46
C ASP A 69 -0.22 -1.09 25.21
N PRO A 70 0.41 -2.27 25.02
CA PRO A 70 1.36 -2.47 23.92
C PRO A 70 0.67 -2.59 22.55
N ASN A 71 -0.65 -2.41 22.45
CA ASN A 71 -1.35 -2.44 21.17
C ASN A 71 -1.05 -1.18 20.33
N ILE A 72 0.02 -1.30 19.55
CA ILE A 72 0.55 -0.26 18.69
C ILE A 72 -0.40 0.10 17.53
N ASP A 73 -1.18 -0.85 17.03
CA ASP A 73 -2.09 -0.64 15.89
C ASP A 73 -3.23 0.32 16.21
N SER A 74 -3.89 0.11 17.35
CA SER A 74 -4.96 1.00 17.81
C SER A 74 -4.43 2.42 18.09
N THR A 75 -3.22 2.51 18.64
CA THR A 75 -2.51 3.79 18.87
C THR A 75 -2.20 4.49 17.55
N ALA A 76 -1.62 3.79 16.58
CA ALA A 76 -1.33 4.32 15.26
C ALA A 76 -2.62 4.78 14.55
N GLN A 77 -3.68 3.97 14.58
CA GLN A 77 -4.96 4.35 13.99
C GLN A 77 -5.54 5.61 14.65
N ALA A 78 -5.51 5.70 15.98
CA ALA A 78 -6.04 6.85 16.70
C ALA A 78 -5.25 8.14 16.36
N CYS A 79 -3.92 8.05 16.25
CA CYS A 79 -3.09 9.16 15.78
C CYS A 79 -3.52 9.60 14.38
N VAL A 80 -3.73 8.66 13.48
CA VAL A 80 -4.13 8.90 12.09
C VAL A 80 -5.53 9.54 12.00
N GLU A 81 -6.48 9.16 12.85
CA GLU A 81 -7.80 9.81 12.94
C GLU A 81 -7.72 11.22 13.55
N VAL A 82 -6.81 11.46 14.49
CA VAL A 82 -6.54 12.82 15.01
C VAL A 82 -5.92 13.69 13.92
N MET A 83 -4.90 13.19 13.21
CA MET A 83 -4.21 13.90 12.14
C MET A 83 -5.16 14.30 11.00
N ALA A 84 -6.15 13.46 10.67
CA ALA A 84 -7.17 13.77 9.67
C ALA A 84 -7.98 15.04 9.98
N ASN A 85 -7.99 15.49 11.24
CA ASN A 85 -8.70 16.67 11.72
C ASN A 85 -7.77 17.85 12.06
N LEU A 86 -6.49 17.77 11.68
CA LEU A 86 -5.48 18.81 11.93
C LEU A 86 -4.99 19.44 10.62
N PRO A 87 -4.53 20.71 10.66
CA PRO A 87 -3.80 21.34 9.58
C PRO A 87 -2.56 20.54 9.13
N GLN A 88 -2.27 20.58 7.83
CA GLN A 88 -1.17 19.80 7.23
C GLN A 88 0.22 20.12 7.82
N ASN A 89 0.51 21.40 8.07
CA ASN A 89 1.77 21.84 8.67
C ASN A 89 1.99 21.26 10.08
N ILE A 90 0.91 21.04 10.84
CA ILE A 90 0.96 20.40 12.15
C ILE A 90 1.24 18.90 12.00
N ASN A 91 0.57 18.23 11.06
CA ASN A 91 0.82 16.81 10.78
C ASN A 91 2.27 16.54 10.34
N LEU A 92 2.84 17.43 9.53
CA LEU A 92 4.24 17.39 9.11
C LEU A 92 5.21 17.51 10.29
N ALA A 93 5.04 18.54 11.12
CA ALA A 93 5.86 18.74 12.30
C ALA A 93 5.79 17.53 13.24
N PHE A 94 4.60 16.93 13.36
CA PHE A 94 4.38 15.73 14.15
C PHE A 94 5.12 14.50 13.59
N ILE A 95 5.02 14.21 12.29
CA ILE A 95 5.76 13.09 11.66
C ILE A 95 7.27 13.29 11.82
N ASN A 96 7.77 14.50 11.60
CA ASN A 96 9.20 14.79 11.78
C ASN A 96 9.65 14.61 13.23
N ALA A 97 8.84 15.04 14.19
CA ALA A 97 9.13 14.82 15.61
C ALA A 97 9.15 13.33 15.96
N LEU A 98 8.20 12.56 15.45
CA LEU A 98 8.12 11.10 15.61
C LEU A 98 9.30 10.34 14.98
N MET A 99 9.82 10.79 13.84
CA MET A 99 10.99 10.19 13.19
C MET A 99 12.29 10.45 13.96
N ASN A 100 12.34 11.51 14.76
CA ASN A 100 13.50 11.87 15.58
C ASN A 100 13.44 11.25 16.99
N GLU A 101 12.41 10.46 17.30
CA GLU A 101 12.21 9.81 18.60
C GLU A 101 12.37 8.28 18.48
N PRO A 102 13.56 7.73 18.80
CA PRO A 102 13.85 6.31 18.64
C PRO A 102 12.89 5.38 19.38
N THR A 103 12.39 5.80 20.54
CA THR A 103 11.47 4.99 21.35
C THR A 103 10.11 4.78 20.66
N LEU A 104 9.75 5.66 19.72
CA LEU A 104 8.48 5.61 19.00
C LEU A 104 8.63 5.09 17.56
N HIS A 105 9.82 4.70 17.10
CA HIS A 105 10.04 4.33 15.69
C HIS A 105 9.04 3.30 15.16
N SER A 106 8.75 2.22 15.90
CA SER A 106 7.77 1.21 15.46
C SER A 106 6.38 1.82 15.25
N LEU A 107 5.96 2.75 16.12
CA LEU A 107 4.70 3.47 16.00
C LEU A 107 4.75 4.42 14.80
N THR A 108 5.84 5.16 14.65
CA THR A 108 6.08 6.09 13.54
C THR A 108 5.95 5.40 12.19
N LYS A 109 6.59 4.23 12.02
CA LYS A 109 6.51 3.42 10.80
C LYS A 109 5.06 3.04 10.46
N LEU A 110 4.31 2.58 11.46
CA LEU A 110 2.89 2.23 11.30
C LEU A 110 2.02 3.46 10.98
N ILE A 111 2.25 4.60 11.63
CA ILE A 111 1.53 5.84 11.35
C ILE A 111 1.76 6.24 9.90
N ILE A 112 3.02 6.31 9.44
CA ILE A 112 3.35 6.70 8.05
C ILE A 112 2.67 5.74 7.06
N TYR A 113 2.74 4.43 7.31
CA TYR A 113 2.08 3.44 6.46
C TYR A 113 0.55 3.63 6.41
N LYS A 114 -0.10 3.82 7.56
CA LYS A 114 -1.54 4.05 7.62
C LYS A 114 -1.96 5.39 7.01
N VAL A 115 -1.12 6.43 7.07
CA VAL A 115 -1.34 7.70 6.35
C VAL A 115 -1.28 7.47 4.84
N LEU A 116 -0.32 6.69 4.35
CA LEU A 116 -0.23 6.31 2.94
C LEU A 116 -1.52 5.60 2.47
N LEU A 117 -2.11 4.74 3.30
CA LEU A 117 -3.37 4.03 3.03
C LEU A 117 -4.65 4.88 3.17
N GLN A 118 -4.55 6.18 3.50
CA GLN A 118 -5.72 7.05 3.59
C GLN A 118 -6.22 7.54 2.22
N GLN A 119 -7.53 7.79 2.13
CA GLN A 119 -8.20 8.31 0.93
C GLN A 119 -7.60 9.62 0.38
N HIS A 120 -7.14 10.49 1.27
CA HIS A 120 -6.55 11.79 0.91
C HIS A 120 -5.02 11.73 0.82
N SER A 121 -4.44 10.54 0.69
CA SER A 121 -2.98 10.38 0.60
C SER A 121 -2.38 11.20 -0.52
N LEU A 122 -3.07 11.47 -1.63
CA LEU A 122 -2.60 12.40 -2.68
C LEU A 122 -2.17 13.78 -2.15
N ASN A 123 -2.90 14.33 -1.18
CA ASN A 123 -2.57 15.62 -0.55
C ASN A 123 -1.45 15.48 0.49
N LEU A 124 -1.16 14.25 0.92
CA LEU A 124 -0.17 13.92 1.94
C LEU A 124 1.12 13.32 1.34
N ILE A 125 1.10 12.82 0.10
CA ILE A 125 2.24 12.20 -0.57
C ILE A 125 3.34 13.21 -0.85
N ALA A 126 2.99 14.47 -1.14
CA ALA A 126 3.99 15.56 -1.23
C ALA A 126 4.76 15.76 0.09
N TYR A 127 4.25 15.23 1.19
CA TYR A 127 4.75 15.39 2.56
C TYR A 127 5.29 14.08 3.15
N ILE A 128 5.00 12.94 2.53
CA ILE A 128 5.64 11.65 2.80
C ILE A 128 6.58 11.39 1.63
N ASP A 129 7.70 12.09 1.65
CA ASP A 129 8.73 11.96 0.62
C ASP A 129 9.31 10.54 0.59
N LEU A 130 10.13 10.27 -0.42
CA LEU A 130 10.70 8.95 -0.62
C LEU A 130 11.54 8.51 0.59
N LYS A 131 12.25 9.45 1.22
CA LYS A 131 13.03 9.20 2.44
C LYS A 131 12.15 8.73 3.59
N THR A 132 11.03 9.40 3.82
CA THR A 132 10.04 9.07 4.86
C THR A 132 9.40 7.72 4.58
N LEU A 133 9.06 7.43 3.31
CA LEU A 133 8.55 6.11 2.90
C LEU A 133 9.58 5.01 3.11
N CYS A 134 10.84 5.23 2.72
CA CYS A 134 11.90 4.25 2.94
C CYS A 134 12.09 3.99 4.44
N PHE A 135 12.17 5.03 5.27
CA PHE A 135 12.22 4.86 6.73
C PHE A 135 11.04 4.04 7.27
N ALA A 136 9.82 4.31 6.78
CA ALA A 136 8.62 3.64 7.25
C ALA A 136 8.57 2.15 6.89
N LEU A 137 9.13 1.78 5.74
CA LEU A 137 8.99 0.47 5.15
C LEU A 137 10.21 -0.44 5.39
N THR A 138 11.42 0.11 5.52
CA THR A 138 12.61 -0.70 5.81
C THR A 138 12.68 -1.06 7.28
N THR A 139 13.26 -2.21 7.59
CA THR A 139 13.49 -2.65 8.98
C THR A 139 14.88 -2.24 9.47
N ASP A 140 15.86 -2.15 8.58
CA ASP A 140 17.25 -1.87 8.88
C ASP A 140 17.72 -0.49 8.34
N LYS A 141 18.77 0.06 8.97
CA LYS A 141 19.34 1.39 8.61
C LYS A 141 20.33 1.31 7.44
N GLU A 142 21.00 0.19 7.23
CA GLU A 142 22.05 0.04 6.21
C GLU A 142 21.43 0.00 4.80
N SER A 143 20.35 -0.76 4.64
CA SER A 143 19.49 -0.78 3.47
C SER A 143 18.92 0.59 3.16
N LEU A 144 18.59 1.41 4.17
CA LEU A 144 18.05 2.76 3.95
C LEU A 144 19.03 3.67 3.20
N GLU A 145 20.33 3.59 3.53
CA GLU A 145 21.39 4.42 2.91
C GLU A 145 21.55 4.14 1.42
N HIS A 146 21.35 2.88 1.00
CA HIS A 146 21.49 2.47 -0.39
C HIS A 146 20.19 2.49 -1.18
N LEU A 147 19.05 2.26 -0.52
CA LEU A 147 17.74 2.14 -1.16
C LEU A 147 17.24 3.49 -1.69
N GLN A 148 17.35 4.55 -0.90
CA GLN A 148 16.82 5.86 -1.29
C GLN A 148 17.47 6.37 -2.60
N PRO A 149 18.81 6.45 -2.73
CA PRO A 149 19.43 6.93 -3.97
C PRO A 149 19.08 6.05 -5.19
N ALA A 150 19.03 4.73 -5.00
CA ALA A 150 18.70 3.79 -6.07
C ALA A 150 17.26 3.99 -6.61
N LEU A 151 16.31 4.21 -5.69
CA LEU A 151 14.92 4.52 -6.05
C LEU A 151 14.79 5.89 -6.72
N GLU A 152 15.46 6.94 -6.23
CA GLU A 152 15.43 8.26 -6.86
C GLU A 152 15.93 8.21 -8.31
N GLN A 153 17.02 7.49 -8.55
CA GLN A 153 17.59 7.33 -9.89
C GLN A 153 16.62 6.59 -10.85
N ASN A 154 15.99 5.51 -10.40
CA ASN A 154 15.16 4.66 -11.26
C ASN A 154 13.70 5.12 -11.39
N LEU A 155 13.16 5.85 -10.41
CA LEU A 155 11.80 6.41 -10.50
C LEU A 155 11.74 7.65 -11.41
N LEU A 156 12.86 8.33 -11.60
CA LEU A 156 12.94 9.57 -12.39
C LEU A 156 13.51 9.37 -13.81
N ILE A 157 14.13 8.24 -14.14
CA ILE A 157 14.83 8.05 -15.44
C ILE A 157 14.48 6.68 -16.10
N SER A 158 13.41 6.01 -15.65
CA SER A 158 13.20 4.56 -15.85
C SER A 158 13.30 4.03 -17.28
N SER A 159 12.87 4.78 -18.31
CA SER A 159 12.91 4.28 -19.69
C SER A 159 14.32 4.23 -20.31
N GLN A 160 15.32 4.85 -19.67
CA GLN A 160 16.71 4.89 -20.14
C GLN A 160 17.70 4.18 -19.20
N ALA A 161 17.23 3.73 -18.03
CA ALA A 161 18.07 3.05 -17.05
C ALA A 161 18.60 1.72 -17.61
N LYS A 162 19.89 1.45 -17.38
CA LYS A 162 20.51 0.20 -17.83
C LYS A 162 19.97 -0.96 -17.01
N ASN A 163 19.85 -2.15 -17.62
CA ASN A 163 19.41 -3.37 -16.93
C ASN A 163 20.19 -3.64 -15.63
N THR A 164 21.48 -3.28 -15.58
CA THR A 164 22.31 -3.41 -14.37
C THR A 164 21.81 -2.53 -13.21
N GLU A 165 21.38 -1.30 -13.50
CA GLU A 165 20.87 -0.34 -12.50
C GLU A 165 19.49 -0.76 -11.98
N VAL A 166 18.64 -1.26 -12.90
CA VAL A 166 17.33 -1.84 -12.58
C VAL A 166 17.51 -3.04 -11.63
N ILE A 167 18.40 -3.97 -11.96
CA ILE A 167 18.67 -5.14 -11.11
C ILE A 167 19.29 -4.73 -9.77
N ASN A 168 20.17 -3.73 -9.73
CA ASN A 168 20.73 -3.26 -8.46
C ASN A 168 19.64 -2.66 -7.55
N THR A 169 18.72 -1.86 -8.09
CA THR A 169 17.59 -1.31 -7.32
C THR A 169 16.68 -2.42 -6.80
N PHE A 170 16.38 -3.41 -7.64
CA PHE A 170 15.63 -4.59 -7.23
C PHE A 170 16.31 -5.34 -6.07
N LYS A 171 17.63 -5.53 -6.13
CA LYS A 171 18.41 -6.15 -5.04
C LYS A 171 18.34 -5.34 -3.76
N HIS A 172 18.46 -4.02 -3.83
CA HIS A 172 18.33 -3.15 -2.65
C HIS A 172 16.94 -3.27 -2.01
N LEU A 173 15.87 -3.32 -2.82
CA LEU A 173 14.51 -3.57 -2.33
C LEU A 173 14.38 -4.95 -1.67
N CYS A 174 14.96 -6.00 -2.26
CA CYS A 174 14.91 -7.34 -1.68
C CYS A 174 15.68 -7.41 -0.35
N ASN A 175 16.89 -6.86 -0.30
CA ASN A 175 17.74 -6.82 0.91
C ASN A 175 17.06 -6.05 2.05
N ALA A 176 16.29 -5.02 1.72
CA ALA A 176 15.50 -4.24 2.68
C ALA A 176 14.21 -4.95 3.16
N GLY A 177 13.93 -6.17 2.70
CA GLY A 177 12.72 -6.91 3.03
C GLY A 177 11.44 -6.37 2.36
N LEU A 178 11.58 -5.64 1.25
CA LEU A 178 10.49 -4.85 0.64
C LEU A 178 9.78 -5.54 -0.52
N ILE A 179 9.87 -6.87 -0.65
CA ILE A 179 9.26 -7.62 -1.75
C ILE A 179 7.77 -7.29 -1.87
N ASN A 180 6.95 -7.53 -0.84
CA ASN A 180 5.51 -7.20 -0.87
C ASN A 180 5.20 -5.77 -0.38
N SER A 181 5.87 -4.76 -0.91
CA SER A 181 5.70 -3.37 -0.47
C SER A 181 5.17 -2.42 -1.56
N PRO A 182 4.54 -1.29 -1.17
CA PRO A 182 4.20 -0.23 -2.09
C PRO A 182 5.41 0.32 -2.87
N LEU A 183 6.62 0.30 -2.28
CA LEU A 183 7.85 0.75 -2.96
C LEU A 183 8.28 -0.22 -4.06
N MET A 184 8.18 -1.53 -3.83
CA MET A 184 8.42 -2.51 -4.90
C MET A 184 7.40 -2.35 -6.02
N SER A 185 6.11 -2.20 -5.70
CA SER A 185 5.09 -1.93 -6.71
C SER A 185 5.39 -0.65 -7.48
N LEU A 186 5.72 0.44 -6.80
CA LEU A 186 6.07 1.72 -7.43
C LEU A 186 7.29 1.59 -8.37
N PHE A 187 8.35 0.92 -7.92
CA PHE A 187 9.53 0.64 -8.73
C PHE A 187 9.17 -0.18 -9.97
N LEU A 188 8.46 -1.30 -9.82
CA LEU A 188 8.10 -2.14 -10.95
C LEU A 188 7.18 -1.41 -11.93
N LEU A 189 6.25 -0.59 -11.43
CA LEU A 189 5.34 0.24 -12.22
C LEU A 189 6.05 1.27 -13.10
N SER A 190 7.26 1.72 -12.73
CA SER A 190 8.04 2.64 -13.57
C SER A 190 8.76 1.93 -14.73
N LEU A 191 8.91 0.60 -14.69
CA LEU A 191 9.66 -0.19 -15.66
C LEU A 191 8.84 -0.54 -16.92
N SER A 192 9.54 -0.73 -18.04
CA SER A 192 8.98 -1.34 -19.25
C SER A 192 8.74 -2.84 -19.08
N TRP A 193 8.04 -3.47 -20.02
CA TRP A 193 7.85 -4.92 -20.02
C TRP A 193 9.19 -5.68 -20.09
N GLU A 194 10.11 -5.23 -20.94
CA GLU A 194 11.43 -5.84 -21.13
C GLU A 194 12.24 -5.79 -19.83
N GLN A 195 12.21 -4.66 -19.14
CA GLN A 195 12.86 -4.49 -17.84
C GLN A 195 12.21 -5.36 -16.76
N VAL A 196 10.87 -5.44 -16.72
CA VAL A 196 10.15 -6.36 -15.82
C VAL A 196 10.52 -7.82 -16.09
N ASN A 197 10.67 -8.21 -17.36
CA ASN A 197 11.11 -9.56 -17.71
C ASN A 197 12.53 -9.85 -17.22
N VAL A 198 13.45 -8.88 -17.33
CA VAL A 198 14.80 -8.98 -16.77
C VAL A 198 14.77 -9.14 -15.25
N VAL A 199 13.97 -8.34 -14.54
CA VAL A 199 13.77 -8.46 -13.09
C VAL A 199 13.17 -9.82 -12.73
N GLY A 200 12.14 -10.27 -13.47
CA GLY A 200 11.49 -11.57 -13.26
C GLY A 200 12.44 -12.75 -13.40
N ASN A 201 13.28 -12.74 -14.44
CA ASN A 201 14.32 -13.75 -14.63
C ASN A 201 15.39 -13.70 -13.53
N HIS A 202 15.73 -12.52 -13.03
CA HIS A 202 16.66 -12.43 -11.90
C HIS A 202 16.03 -12.97 -10.63
N ALA A 203 14.79 -12.57 -10.32
CA ALA A 203 14.02 -13.01 -9.16
C ALA A 203 13.85 -14.53 -9.13
N SER A 204 13.52 -15.16 -10.27
CA SER A 204 13.35 -16.63 -10.33
C SER A 204 14.62 -17.42 -10.01
N ASN A 205 15.79 -16.79 -10.09
CA ASN A 205 17.08 -17.42 -9.78
C ASN A 205 17.56 -17.14 -8.35
N THR A 206 16.97 -16.15 -7.66
CA THR A 206 17.49 -15.66 -6.36
C THR A 206 16.47 -15.70 -5.23
N LEU A 207 15.18 -15.70 -5.54
CA LEU A 207 14.07 -15.70 -4.59
C LEU A 207 13.31 -17.02 -4.60
N THR A 208 12.45 -17.23 -3.61
CA THR A 208 11.52 -18.36 -3.61
C THR A 208 10.48 -18.21 -4.73
N VAL A 209 9.79 -19.31 -5.07
CA VAL A 209 8.70 -19.29 -6.06
C VAL A 209 7.62 -18.30 -5.64
N ASP A 210 7.25 -18.29 -4.36
CA ASP A 210 6.26 -17.38 -3.79
C ASP A 210 6.65 -15.92 -3.99
N GLN A 211 7.85 -15.54 -3.52
CA GLN A 211 8.38 -14.19 -3.67
C GLN A 211 8.51 -13.76 -5.13
N THR A 212 8.91 -14.67 -6.02
CA THR A 212 8.99 -14.40 -7.46
C THR A 212 7.61 -14.07 -8.04
N MET A 213 6.57 -14.83 -7.66
CA MET A 213 5.20 -14.54 -8.12
C MET A 213 4.68 -13.21 -7.56
N GLN A 214 5.04 -12.86 -6.33
CA GLN A 214 4.69 -11.55 -5.75
C GLN A 214 5.28 -10.41 -6.58
N VAL A 215 6.58 -10.46 -6.88
CA VAL A 215 7.27 -9.46 -7.72
C VAL A 215 6.60 -9.35 -9.09
N LEU A 216 6.33 -10.48 -9.74
CA LEU A 216 5.69 -10.49 -11.07
C LEU A 216 4.29 -9.86 -11.04
N LEU A 217 3.46 -10.17 -10.04
CA LEU A 217 2.11 -9.60 -9.95
C LEU A 217 2.11 -8.11 -9.58
N GLN A 218 3.04 -7.66 -8.74
CA GLN A 218 3.20 -6.24 -8.39
C GLN A 218 3.64 -5.36 -9.58
N SER A 219 4.13 -5.95 -10.67
CA SER A 219 4.40 -5.22 -11.91
C SER A 219 3.12 -4.81 -12.64
N SER A 220 1.96 -5.30 -12.21
CA SER A 220 0.62 -4.99 -12.74
C SER A 220 0.35 -5.44 -14.17
N PHE A 221 1.20 -6.28 -14.78
CA PHE A 221 0.95 -6.82 -16.11
C PHE A 221 -0.03 -7.99 -16.01
N ALA A 222 -1.26 -7.81 -16.51
CA ALA A 222 -2.33 -8.80 -16.35
C ALA A 222 -2.00 -10.15 -17.00
N LYS A 223 -1.20 -10.18 -18.07
CA LYS A 223 -0.71 -11.43 -18.70
C LYS A 223 0.13 -12.33 -17.78
N LEU A 224 0.58 -11.84 -16.62
CA LEU A 224 1.30 -12.65 -15.63
C LEU A 224 0.35 -13.43 -14.70
N ILE A 225 -0.95 -13.12 -14.71
CA ILE A 225 -1.96 -13.78 -13.85
C ILE A 225 -2.08 -15.29 -14.15
N PRO A 226 -2.16 -15.76 -15.41
CA PRO A 226 -2.22 -17.19 -15.68
C PRO A 226 -1.02 -17.93 -15.12
N LEU A 227 0.18 -17.35 -15.24
CA LEU A 227 1.40 -17.91 -14.68
C LEU A 227 1.27 -18.05 -13.16
N ALA A 228 0.95 -16.97 -12.45
CA ALA A 228 0.75 -17.01 -11.00
C ALA A 228 -0.30 -18.03 -10.57
N ASN A 229 -1.41 -18.15 -11.33
CA ASN A 229 -2.46 -19.13 -11.08
C ASN A 229 -1.95 -20.58 -11.16
N THR A 230 -1.01 -20.89 -12.06
CA THR A 230 -0.42 -22.25 -12.14
C THR A 230 0.38 -22.61 -10.89
N PHE A 231 0.97 -21.61 -10.23
CA PHE A 231 1.84 -21.76 -9.07
C PHE A 231 1.12 -21.66 -7.72
N LEU A 232 -0.19 -21.36 -7.66
CA LEU A 232 -0.94 -21.23 -6.39
C LEU A 232 -0.80 -22.43 -5.44
N ASN A 233 -0.67 -23.65 -5.96
CA ASN A 233 -0.51 -24.86 -5.12
C ASN A 233 0.95 -25.17 -4.77
N LYS A 234 1.89 -24.36 -5.24
CA LYS A 234 3.35 -24.52 -5.06
C LYS A 234 3.94 -23.43 -4.18
N VAL A 235 3.14 -22.46 -3.78
CA VAL A 235 3.55 -21.34 -2.92
C VAL A 235 3.14 -21.61 -1.49
N GLU A 236 3.92 -21.09 -0.55
CA GLU A 236 3.65 -21.20 0.89
C GLU A 236 2.48 -20.30 1.31
N GLU A 237 2.32 -19.14 0.66
CA GLU A 237 1.30 -18.14 1.01
C GLU A 237 0.36 -17.84 -0.18
N PRO A 238 -0.53 -18.78 -0.57
CA PRO A 238 -1.43 -18.58 -1.70
C PRO A 238 -2.36 -17.36 -1.53
N HIS A 239 -2.72 -17.03 -0.29
CA HIS A 239 -3.53 -15.87 0.02
C HIS A 239 -2.86 -14.54 -0.40
N THR A 240 -1.53 -14.43 -0.30
CA THR A 240 -0.78 -13.25 -0.74
C THR A 240 -0.86 -13.08 -2.25
N ILE A 241 -0.72 -14.19 -3.00
CA ILE A 241 -0.87 -14.20 -4.46
C ILE A 241 -2.30 -13.85 -4.87
N ILE A 242 -3.32 -14.41 -4.21
CA ILE A 242 -4.73 -14.07 -4.46
C ILE A 242 -5.01 -12.59 -4.20
N ALA A 243 -4.48 -12.04 -3.10
CA ALA A 243 -4.60 -10.61 -2.78
C ALA A 243 -3.97 -9.73 -3.87
N LEU A 244 -2.81 -10.12 -4.42
CA LEU A 244 -2.17 -9.40 -5.52
C LEU A 244 -2.96 -9.49 -6.83
N ILE A 245 -3.53 -10.66 -7.16
CA ILE A 245 -4.45 -10.80 -8.31
C ILE A 245 -5.67 -9.90 -8.13
N ARG A 246 -6.27 -9.86 -6.92
CA ARG A 246 -7.38 -8.96 -6.59
C ARG A 246 -6.97 -7.49 -6.74
N ARG A 247 -5.80 -7.10 -6.25
CA ARG A 247 -5.28 -5.73 -6.37
C ARG A 247 -4.92 -5.35 -7.81
N LEU A 248 -4.59 -6.30 -8.67
CA LEU A 248 -4.36 -6.06 -10.10
C LEU A 248 -5.69 -5.85 -10.83
N LEU A 249 -6.62 -6.79 -10.69
CA LEU A 249 -7.86 -6.85 -11.47
C LEU A 249 -9.04 -6.08 -10.87
N GLY A 250 -9.01 -5.78 -9.57
CA GLY A 250 -10.12 -5.15 -8.88
C GLY A 250 -11.43 -5.92 -9.05
N ASP A 251 -12.50 -5.19 -9.36
CA ASP A 251 -13.83 -5.71 -9.65
C ASP A 251 -13.86 -6.63 -10.89
N LYS A 252 -12.94 -6.48 -11.84
CA LYS A 252 -12.85 -7.39 -13.00
C LYS A 252 -12.58 -8.84 -12.61
N LEU A 253 -12.01 -9.10 -11.43
CA LEU A 253 -11.82 -10.47 -10.94
C LEU A 253 -13.17 -11.18 -10.73
N ASP A 254 -14.24 -10.44 -10.45
CA ASP A 254 -15.59 -11.00 -10.23
C ASP A 254 -16.18 -11.62 -11.51
N LEU A 255 -15.62 -11.27 -12.69
CA LEU A 255 -15.96 -11.88 -13.98
C LEU A 255 -15.26 -13.23 -14.20
N LEU A 256 -14.19 -13.49 -13.45
CA LEU A 256 -13.31 -14.66 -13.63
C LEU A 256 -13.51 -15.69 -12.51
N VAL A 257 -13.72 -15.22 -11.28
CA VAL A 257 -13.90 -16.03 -10.07
C VAL A 257 -15.02 -15.42 -9.24
N SER A 258 -15.94 -16.23 -8.72
CA SER A 258 -17.00 -15.72 -7.82
C SER A 258 -16.42 -15.08 -6.56
N PHE A 259 -17.00 -13.96 -6.13
CA PHE A 259 -16.54 -13.19 -4.96
C PHE A 259 -16.36 -14.06 -3.70
N GLU A 260 -17.32 -14.94 -3.41
CA GLU A 260 -17.25 -15.82 -2.23
C GLU A 260 -16.01 -16.72 -2.26
N THR A 261 -15.72 -17.33 -3.41
CA THR A 261 -14.51 -18.14 -3.62
C THR A 261 -13.25 -17.31 -3.45
N GLN A 262 -13.22 -16.07 -3.97
CA GLN A 262 -12.07 -15.18 -3.79
C GLN A 262 -11.81 -14.90 -2.31
N LEU A 263 -12.88 -14.57 -1.55
CA LEU A 263 -12.78 -14.22 -0.14
C LEU A 263 -12.34 -15.40 0.71
N GLN A 264 -12.98 -16.57 0.55
CA GLN A 264 -12.66 -17.79 1.30
C GLN A 264 -11.25 -18.30 0.98
N ALA A 265 -10.84 -18.27 -0.29
CA ALA A 265 -9.49 -18.65 -0.69
C ALA A 265 -8.43 -17.71 -0.10
N TRP A 266 -8.71 -16.41 -0.05
CA TRP A 266 -7.83 -15.44 0.61
C TRP A 266 -7.77 -15.65 2.14
N GLN A 267 -8.85 -16.11 2.77
CA GLN A 267 -8.87 -16.47 4.18
C GLN A 267 -8.15 -17.79 4.49
N GLY A 268 -7.63 -18.49 3.47
CA GLY A 268 -6.85 -19.71 3.61
C GLY A 268 -7.63 -21.01 3.44
N ASP A 269 -8.88 -20.97 2.97
CA ASP A 269 -9.62 -22.20 2.68
C ASP A 269 -9.05 -22.92 1.44
N GLU A 270 -8.52 -24.12 1.65
CA GLU A 270 -7.81 -24.89 0.60
C GLU A 270 -8.72 -25.32 -0.55
N LEU A 271 -9.98 -25.66 -0.25
CA LEU A 271 -10.98 -26.03 -1.25
C LEU A 271 -11.32 -24.83 -2.13
N SER A 272 -11.53 -23.67 -1.53
CA SER A 272 -11.75 -22.40 -2.22
C SER A 272 -10.54 -21.96 -2.99
N CYS A 273 -9.31 -22.20 -2.52
CA CYS A 273 -8.09 -21.94 -3.29
C CYS A 273 -8.01 -22.81 -4.54
N SER A 274 -8.36 -24.10 -4.43
CA SER A 274 -8.44 -25.01 -5.58
C SER A 274 -9.52 -24.57 -6.58
N GLU A 275 -10.67 -24.14 -6.08
CA GLU A 275 -11.78 -23.65 -6.89
C GLU A 275 -11.47 -22.30 -7.55
N PHE A 276 -10.82 -21.38 -6.83
CA PHE A 276 -10.31 -20.11 -7.37
C PHE A 276 -9.43 -20.39 -8.59
N LYS A 277 -8.47 -21.30 -8.43
CA LYS A 277 -7.55 -21.69 -9.49
C LYS A 277 -8.28 -22.24 -10.71
N ARG A 278 -9.25 -23.13 -10.47
CA ARG A 278 -10.06 -23.76 -11.52
C ARG A 278 -10.91 -22.73 -12.28
N GLN A 279 -11.64 -21.87 -11.57
CA GLN A 279 -12.48 -20.84 -12.18
C GLN A 279 -11.64 -19.84 -12.98
N LEU A 280 -10.54 -19.34 -12.40
CA LEU A 280 -9.64 -18.40 -13.06
C LEU A 280 -9.07 -19.00 -14.34
N HIS A 281 -8.57 -20.25 -14.28
CA HIS A 281 -8.03 -20.95 -15.45
C HIS A 281 -9.10 -21.16 -16.54
N THR A 282 -10.31 -21.54 -16.15
CA THR A 282 -11.42 -21.82 -17.09
C THR A 282 -11.93 -20.55 -17.77
N ASN A 283 -12.00 -19.44 -17.04
CA ASN A 283 -12.60 -18.21 -17.53
C ASN A 283 -11.59 -17.26 -18.19
N TRP A 284 -10.31 -17.31 -17.84
CA TRP A 284 -9.27 -16.43 -18.39
C TRP A 284 -9.27 -16.34 -19.93
N PRO A 285 -9.34 -17.45 -20.69
CA PRO A 285 -9.28 -17.38 -22.17
C PRO A 285 -10.35 -16.49 -22.80
N LYS A 286 -11.51 -16.30 -22.13
CA LYS A 286 -12.60 -15.44 -22.62
C LYS A 286 -12.23 -13.95 -22.57
N PHE A 287 -11.33 -13.57 -21.68
CA PHE A 287 -10.93 -12.18 -21.42
C PHE A 287 -9.47 -11.90 -21.80
N GLU A 288 -8.74 -12.92 -22.25
CA GLU A 288 -7.31 -12.83 -22.56
C GLU A 288 -7.00 -11.74 -23.61
N GLY A 289 -7.83 -11.63 -24.65
CA GLY A 289 -7.65 -10.60 -25.69
C GLY A 289 -7.80 -9.17 -25.17
N GLU A 290 -8.66 -8.94 -24.17
CA GLU A 290 -8.85 -7.62 -23.56
C GLU A 290 -7.76 -7.32 -22.51
N LEU A 291 -7.42 -8.31 -21.69
CA LEU A 291 -6.63 -8.09 -20.48
C LEU A 291 -5.13 -8.26 -20.71
N SER A 292 -4.66 -9.15 -21.58
CA SER A 292 -3.24 -9.53 -21.63
C SER A 292 -2.28 -8.40 -21.99
N SER A 293 -2.72 -7.42 -22.78
CA SER A 293 -1.92 -6.22 -23.09
C SER A 293 -2.02 -5.13 -22.02
N SER A 294 -2.94 -5.28 -21.06
CA SER A 294 -3.24 -4.26 -20.08
C SER A 294 -2.28 -4.30 -18.89
N ARG A 295 -1.93 -3.09 -18.42
CA ARG A 295 -1.28 -2.86 -17.14
C ARG A 295 -2.27 -2.21 -16.19
N LEU A 296 -2.66 -2.93 -15.15
CA LEU A 296 -3.84 -2.58 -14.34
C LEU A 296 -3.51 -2.44 -12.85
N ILE A 297 -4.17 -1.48 -12.21
CA ILE A 297 -4.27 -1.35 -10.75
C ILE A 297 -5.75 -1.27 -10.41
N ALA A 298 -6.22 -2.20 -9.58
CA ALA A 298 -7.61 -2.41 -9.22
C ALA A 298 -8.56 -2.38 -10.45
N GLY A 299 -8.16 -3.07 -11.53
CA GLY A 299 -8.94 -3.20 -12.76
C GLY A 299 -8.91 -1.99 -13.68
N LYS A 300 -8.23 -0.91 -13.28
CA LYS A 300 -8.10 0.33 -14.03
C LYS A 300 -6.74 0.41 -14.70
N ALA A 301 -6.69 0.88 -15.94
CA ALA A 301 -5.42 1.06 -16.63
C ALA A 301 -4.60 2.17 -15.98
N LEU A 302 -3.28 1.96 -15.92
CA LEU A 302 -2.34 2.82 -15.20
C LEU A 302 -2.39 4.30 -15.63
N ASN A 303 -2.67 4.55 -16.91
CA ASN A 303 -2.70 5.90 -17.50
C ASN A 303 -4.10 6.52 -17.54
N THR A 304 -5.10 5.88 -16.95
CA THR A 304 -6.47 6.41 -16.93
C THR A 304 -6.63 7.46 -15.84
N LYS A 305 -7.22 8.60 -16.19
CA LYS A 305 -7.61 9.61 -15.19
C LYS A 305 -8.87 9.12 -14.48
N LEU A 306 -8.75 8.83 -13.19
CA LEU A 306 -9.85 8.33 -12.37
C LEU A 306 -10.58 9.46 -11.65
N ASN A 307 -11.90 9.34 -11.53
CA ASN A 307 -12.69 10.23 -10.71
C ASN A 307 -12.71 9.79 -9.22
N ALA A 308 -13.29 10.61 -8.35
CA ALA A 308 -13.33 10.35 -6.91
C ALA A 308 -14.09 9.05 -6.53
N ILE A 309 -15.11 8.66 -7.31
CA ILE A 309 -15.89 7.44 -7.06
C ILE A 309 -15.03 6.23 -7.41
N GLU A 310 -14.39 6.23 -8.57
CA GLU A 310 -13.50 5.17 -9.01
C GLU A 310 -12.32 4.98 -8.05
N MET A 311 -11.72 6.08 -7.61
CA MET A 311 -10.68 6.05 -6.58
C MET A 311 -11.19 5.47 -5.25
N SER A 312 -12.44 5.75 -4.88
CA SER A 312 -13.04 5.25 -3.64
C SER A 312 -13.46 3.77 -3.72
N ALA A 313 -13.62 3.24 -4.92
CA ALA A 313 -13.96 1.84 -5.15
C ALA A 313 -12.76 0.90 -5.01
N MET A 314 -11.53 1.40 -5.13
CA MET A 314 -10.31 0.64 -4.88
C MET A 314 -10.16 0.25 -3.41
N ASP A 315 -9.38 -0.81 -3.16
CA ASP A 315 -8.84 -1.04 -1.81
C ASP A 315 -7.75 -0.01 -1.48
N SER A 316 -7.47 0.14 -0.18
CA SER A 316 -6.53 1.15 0.33
C SER A 316 -5.11 0.98 -0.22
N TYR A 317 -4.63 -0.25 -0.43
CA TYR A 317 -3.28 -0.49 -0.97
C TYR A 317 -3.21 -0.08 -2.44
N SER A 318 -4.16 -0.54 -3.26
CA SER A 318 -4.20 -0.18 -4.69
C SER A 318 -4.31 1.31 -4.89
N GLN A 319 -5.15 1.99 -4.10
CA GLN A 319 -5.27 3.44 -4.14
C GLN A 319 -3.96 4.14 -3.76
N ALA A 320 -3.27 3.67 -2.70
CA ALA A 320 -1.98 4.21 -2.29
C ALA A 320 -0.92 4.09 -3.39
N VAL A 321 -0.79 2.91 -3.99
CA VAL A 321 0.17 2.66 -5.09
C VAL A 321 -0.16 3.52 -6.31
N PHE A 322 -1.45 3.62 -6.68
CA PHE A 322 -1.89 4.47 -7.79
C PHE A 322 -1.55 5.95 -7.53
N ASN A 323 -1.76 6.44 -6.31
CA ASN A 323 -1.44 7.81 -5.92
C ASN A 323 0.07 8.08 -5.94
N LEU A 324 0.88 7.15 -5.41
CA LEU A 324 2.33 7.24 -5.46
C LEU A 324 2.84 7.30 -6.91
N TYR A 325 2.37 6.37 -7.75
CA TYR A 325 2.76 6.32 -9.15
C TYR A 325 2.47 7.64 -9.88
N ASN A 326 1.25 8.16 -9.76
CA ASN A 326 0.87 9.42 -10.41
C ASN A 326 1.68 10.62 -9.90
N TYR A 327 1.95 10.68 -8.60
CA TYR A 327 2.76 11.73 -8.02
C TYR A 327 4.18 11.74 -8.61
N TYR A 328 4.85 10.58 -8.63
CA TYR A 328 6.23 10.48 -9.12
C TYR A 328 6.33 10.62 -10.65
N GLN A 329 5.33 10.19 -11.42
CA GLN A 329 5.25 10.49 -12.86
C GLN A 329 5.19 11.98 -13.13
N HIS A 330 4.35 12.72 -12.39
CA HIS A 330 4.24 14.16 -12.53
C HIS A 330 5.52 14.90 -12.06
N ALA A 331 6.15 14.44 -10.97
CA ALA A 331 7.42 14.97 -10.50
C ALA A 331 8.54 14.79 -11.55
N ASN A 332 8.58 13.61 -12.18
CA ASN A 332 9.52 13.32 -13.25
C ASN A 332 9.29 14.23 -14.47
N ALA A 333 8.05 14.35 -14.94
CA ALA A 333 7.70 15.22 -16.07
C ALA A 333 8.13 16.68 -15.83
N LYS A 334 7.96 17.20 -14.61
CA LYS A 334 8.43 18.55 -14.24
C LYS A 334 9.95 18.68 -14.29
N LYS A 335 10.68 17.67 -13.83
CA LYS A 335 12.15 17.67 -13.84
C LYS A 335 12.69 17.65 -15.27
N LEU A 336 12.19 16.76 -16.11
CA LEU A 336 12.56 16.67 -17.52
C LEU A 336 12.26 17.98 -18.27
N ALA A 337 11.13 18.62 -17.99
CA ALA A 337 10.80 19.92 -18.57
C ALA A 337 11.76 21.03 -18.12
N ALA A 338 12.25 21.00 -16.87
CA ALA A 338 13.24 21.95 -16.39
C ALA A 338 14.63 21.70 -17.00
N GLU A 339 15.02 20.44 -17.19
CA GLU A 339 16.28 20.04 -17.82
C GLU A 339 16.31 20.36 -19.32
N ALA A 340 15.17 20.31 -20.02
CA ALA A 340 15.07 20.66 -21.44
C ALA A 340 15.16 22.18 -21.73
N VAL A 341 15.13 23.02 -20.70
CA VAL A 341 15.20 24.50 -20.79
C VAL A 341 16.61 25.01 -20.44
N LEU A 342 17.50 24.12 -19.97
CA LEU A 342 18.93 24.37 -19.74
C LEU A 342 19.75 23.87 -20.94
#